data_AF-A0A7K4L9W6-F1
#
_entry.id   AF-A0A7K4L9W6-F1
#
_cell.length_a   1.000
_cell.length_b   1.000
_cell.length_c   1.000
_cell.angle_alpha   90.00
_cell.angle_beta   90.00
_cell.angle_gamma   90.00
#
_symmetry.space_group_name_H-M   'P 1'
#
loop_
_entity.id
_entity.type
_entity.pdbx_description
1 polymer ?
#
loop_
_entity_poly.entity_id
_entity_poly.type
_entity_poly.pdbx_seq_one_letter_code
_entity_poly.pdbx_strand_id
1 'polypeptide(L)'
;TPASSPLPTGRYIENHGVVHNMWFNTSTGQKLPYYHTQGVASWWDNGSVPLWITAQRQGLKTGSIYFPGGKATYQGEEVNMKIVEPLLFNYSNEDNWRQNIDTAMEWFTVNDLDFIALYFGEPDSTGHKYGPESPQRRAMVAQVDRTVGYLRSRIAESGLEPRLNLVITSDHGMDTVIKSDEIHLRVVENFTFSDIQFELLDYGPNGLLVPKEGKLEHVYRVLKNAHPKLHVYKKEEFPKRFHYANNSRITPLLLYSDPGYVIHGRYKVQFNTGEHGFDNEDMNMKTIFRAVGPAFKQGLVVEPFESVHVYALLCELLGIAPEPHDGSLLVTRPML
;
A
#
# COMPACT_ATOMS: atom_id res chain seq x y z
N THR A 1 -1.67 2.70 -1.03
CA THR A 1 -2.19 1.39 -1.47
C THR A 1 -1.27 0.30 -0.95
N PRO A 2 -1.65 -0.99 -1.00
CA PRO A 2 -0.82 -2.06 -0.45
C PRO A 2 0.55 -2.16 -1.12
N ALA A 3 0.62 -1.99 -2.45
CA ALA A 3 1.87 -2.08 -3.20
C ALA A 3 2.81 -0.89 -2.94
N SER A 4 2.26 0.30 -2.71
CA SER A 4 3.02 1.54 -2.54
C SER A 4 3.31 1.89 -1.08
N SER A 5 3.15 0.93 -0.16
CA SER A 5 3.36 1.16 1.26
C SER A 5 4.85 1.36 1.57
N PRO A 6 5.22 2.36 2.40
CA PRO A 6 6.62 2.58 2.78
C PRO A 6 7.11 1.53 3.79
N LEU A 7 6.21 0.72 4.38
CA LEU A 7 6.52 -0.23 5.47
C LEU A 7 7.74 -1.12 5.19
N PRO A 8 7.92 -1.71 3.99
CA PRO A 8 9.02 -2.64 3.76
C PRO A 8 10.38 -1.99 3.55
N THR A 9 10.43 -0.69 3.22
CA THR A 9 11.67 -0.01 2.80
C THR A 9 12.01 1.24 3.59
N GLY A 10 11.05 1.79 4.35
CA GLY A 10 11.20 3.05 5.05
C GLY A 10 11.37 4.25 4.14
N ARG A 11 11.01 4.13 2.86
CA ARG A 11 11.13 5.19 1.85
C ARG A 11 9.77 5.70 1.46
N TYR A 12 9.68 6.97 1.11
CA TYR A 12 8.49 7.50 0.45
C TYR A 12 8.31 6.91 -0.95
N ILE A 13 7.09 7.06 -1.48
CA ILE A 13 6.68 6.47 -2.77
C ILE A 13 7.59 6.93 -3.91
N GLU A 14 7.95 8.21 -3.93
CA GLU A 14 8.85 8.74 -4.95
C GLU A 14 10.26 8.14 -4.91
N ASN A 15 10.72 7.70 -3.74
CA ASN A 15 12.06 7.19 -3.52
C ASN A 15 12.19 5.67 -3.70
N HIS A 16 11.16 4.89 -3.37
CA HIS A 16 11.17 3.44 -3.67
C HIS A 16 10.65 3.11 -5.08
N GLY A 17 9.85 3.99 -5.69
CA GLY A 17 9.46 3.90 -7.09
C GLY A 17 8.31 2.93 -7.41
N VAL A 18 7.70 2.30 -6.41
CA VAL A 18 6.47 1.51 -6.58
C VAL A 18 5.29 2.48 -6.50
N VAL A 19 5.11 3.27 -7.55
CA VAL A 19 4.21 4.44 -7.57
C VAL A 19 2.73 4.11 -7.75
N HIS A 20 2.38 2.84 -8.00
CA HIS A 20 1.00 2.43 -8.23
C HIS A 20 0.82 0.93 -7.95
N ASN A 21 -0.42 0.51 -7.66
CA ASN A 21 -0.81 -0.90 -7.59
C ASN A 21 -0.65 -1.65 -8.93
N MET A 22 -0.58 -0.91 -10.02
CA MET A 22 -0.50 -1.45 -11.37
C MET A 22 0.87 -1.14 -11.92
N TRP A 23 1.56 -2.14 -12.42
CA TRP A 23 2.66 -1.91 -13.33
C TRP A 23 2.12 -1.33 -14.63
N PHE A 24 2.81 -0.34 -15.18
CA PHE A 24 2.46 0.24 -16.48
C PHE A 24 3.69 0.65 -17.29
N ASN A 25 3.51 0.73 -18.60
CA ASN A 25 4.49 1.25 -19.54
C ASN A 25 3.83 2.29 -20.45
N THR A 26 4.29 3.54 -20.36
CA THR A 26 3.72 4.69 -21.07
C THR A 26 4.01 4.69 -22.57
N SER A 27 5.05 3.99 -23.01
CA SER A 27 5.41 3.86 -24.43
C SER A 27 4.59 2.78 -25.14
N THR A 28 4.28 1.68 -24.47
CA THR A 28 3.51 0.56 -25.06
C THR A 28 2.01 0.64 -24.75
N GLY A 29 1.61 1.44 -23.76
CA GLY A 29 0.23 1.49 -23.28
C GLY A 29 -0.16 0.34 -22.34
N GLN A 30 0.76 -0.58 -22.06
CA GLN A 30 0.47 -1.76 -21.25
C GLN A 30 0.21 -1.39 -19.79
N LYS A 31 -0.78 -2.03 -19.19
CA LYS A 31 -1.16 -1.90 -17.78
C LYS A 31 -1.45 -3.29 -17.22
N LEU A 32 -0.85 -3.66 -16.10
CA LEU A 32 -1.08 -4.93 -15.42
C LEU A 32 -1.82 -4.68 -14.10
N PRO A 33 -2.89 -5.43 -13.79
CA PRO A 33 -3.59 -5.28 -12.52
C PRO A 33 -2.72 -5.74 -11.34
N TYR A 34 -3.17 -5.44 -10.13
CA TYR A 34 -2.47 -5.70 -8.86
C TYR A 34 -1.79 -7.08 -8.78
N TYR A 35 -2.56 -8.16 -8.97
CA TYR A 35 -2.03 -9.52 -8.86
C TYR A 35 -0.86 -9.82 -9.83
N HIS A 36 -0.98 -9.37 -11.08
CA HIS A 36 0.05 -9.60 -12.09
C HIS A 36 1.30 -8.76 -11.81
N THR A 37 1.11 -7.55 -11.29
CA THR A 37 2.17 -6.62 -10.91
C THR A 37 3.09 -7.20 -9.84
N GLN A 38 2.56 -7.98 -8.90
CA GLN A 38 3.38 -8.63 -7.85
C GLN A 38 4.53 -9.48 -8.39
N GLY A 39 4.40 -10.04 -9.61
CA GLY A 39 5.45 -10.85 -10.23
C GLY A 39 6.43 -10.08 -11.11
N VAL A 40 6.26 -8.77 -11.28
CA VAL A 40 7.09 -7.97 -12.20
C VAL A 40 8.29 -7.41 -11.44
N ALA A 41 9.40 -8.15 -11.45
CA ALA A 41 10.62 -7.78 -10.71
C ALA A 41 11.04 -6.33 -10.93
N SER A 42 11.05 -5.84 -12.18
CA SER A 42 11.42 -4.45 -12.49
C SER A 42 10.50 -3.40 -11.87
N TRP A 43 9.28 -3.75 -11.43
CA TRP A 43 8.42 -2.83 -10.69
C TRP A 43 8.91 -2.62 -9.26
N TRP A 44 9.31 -3.70 -8.58
CA TRP A 44 9.67 -3.70 -7.17
C TRP A 44 11.17 -3.46 -6.96
N ASP A 45 12.00 -4.12 -7.76
CA ASP A 45 13.46 -3.97 -7.78
C ASP A 45 13.86 -2.76 -8.63
N ASN A 46 13.71 -1.58 -8.04
CA ASN A 46 14.04 -0.30 -8.65
C ASN A 46 15.08 0.47 -7.83
N GLY A 47 16.04 -0.24 -7.25
CA GLY A 47 17.13 0.35 -6.44
C GLY A 47 16.80 0.55 -4.96
N SER A 48 15.65 0.06 -4.48
CA SER A 48 15.33 -0.03 -3.05
C SER A 48 15.24 -1.50 -2.64
N VAL A 49 15.84 -1.82 -1.50
CA VAL A 49 15.91 -3.18 -0.97
C VAL A 49 14.94 -3.29 0.22
N PRO A 50 13.97 -4.22 0.20
CA PRO A 50 13.02 -4.37 1.29
C PRO A 50 13.65 -5.07 2.50
N LEU A 51 12.96 -4.96 3.64
CA LEU A 51 13.39 -5.48 4.93
C LEU A 51 13.80 -6.97 4.89
N TRP A 52 13.01 -7.81 4.22
CA TRP A 52 13.29 -9.24 4.15
C TRP A 52 14.63 -9.55 3.47
N ILE A 53 14.98 -8.84 2.39
CA ILE A 53 16.29 -8.99 1.74
C ILE A 53 17.40 -8.34 2.57
N THR A 54 17.13 -7.20 3.20
CA THR A 54 18.09 -6.51 4.09
C THR A 54 18.51 -7.41 5.25
N ALA A 55 17.55 -8.08 5.89
CA ALA A 55 17.77 -8.99 7.00
C ALA A 55 18.49 -10.27 6.55
N GLN A 56 18.11 -10.83 5.40
CA GLN A 56 18.77 -12.00 4.79
C GLN A 56 20.25 -11.79 4.56
N ARG A 57 20.63 -10.63 4.04
CA ARG A 57 22.04 -10.27 3.80
C ARG A 57 22.86 -10.15 5.09
N GLN A 58 22.18 -10.06 6.24
CA GLN A 58 22.79 -9.96 7.56
C GLN A 58 22.64 -11.26 8.37
N GLY A 59 22.30 -12.37 7.71
CA GLY A 59 22.30 -13.71 8.30
C GLY A 59 20.98 -14.15 8.93
N LEU A 60 19.93 -13.33 8.85
CA LEU A 60 18.60 -13.70 9.33
C LEU A 60 17.81 -14.46 8.26
N LYS A 61 16.83 -15.27 8.67
CA LYS A 61 15.90 -15.94 7.76
C LYS A 61 14.55 -15.24 7.79
N THR A 62 13.96 -15.00 6.62
CA THR A 62 12.72 -14.22 6.51
C THR A 62 11.65 -14.88 5.66
N GLY A 63 10.40 -14.52 5.96
CA GLY A 63 9.21 -15.08 5.32
C GLY A 63 8.24 -14.00 4.86
N SER A 64 7.52 -14.29 3.78
CA SER A 64 6.42 -13.44 3.29
C SER A 64 5.18 -14.29 2.99
N ILE A 65 4.08 -14.01 3.66
CA ILE A 65 2.79 -14.64 3.39
C ILE A 65 1.84 -13.58 2.83
N TYR A 66 1.58 -13.66 1.53
CA TYR A 66 0.73 -12.76 0.73
C TYR A 66 1.15 -11.28 0.72
N PHE A 67 2.29 -10.95 1.32
CA PHE A 67 2.71 -9.56 1.45
C PHE A 67 3.11 -8.97 0.09
N PRO A 68 2.58 -7.79 -0.31
CA PRO A 68 2.91 -7.15 -1.58
C PRO A 68 4.42 -6.96 -1.75
N GLY A 69 4.95 -7.42 -2.88
CA GLY A 69 6.38 -7.36 -3.18
C GLY A 69 7.20 -8.56 -2.67
N GLY A 70 6.64 -9.43 -1.83
CA GLY A 70 7.30 -10.67 -1.40
C GLY A 70 7.37 -11.75 -2.50
N LYS A 71 6.54 -11.63 -3.54
CA LYS A 71 6.60 -12.50 -4.74
C LYS A 71 7.80 -12.19 -5.64
N ALA A 72 8.22 -10.93 -5.69
CA ALA A 72 9.24 -10.41 -6.59
C ALA A 72 10.67 -10.82 -6.16
N THR A 73 11.59 -10.78 -7.13
CA THR A 73 13.03 -10.85 -6.90
C THR A 73 13.61 -9.45 -6.75
N TYR A 74 14.64 -9.29 -5.91
CA TYR A 74 15.39 -8.05 -5.72
C TYR A 74 16.88 -8.34 -5.89
N GLN A 75 17.50 -7.79 -6.93
CA GLN A 75 18.90 -8.02 -7.27
C GLN A 75 19.23 -9.51 -7.43
N GLY A 76 18.26 -10.29 -7.94
CA GLY A 76 18.37 -11.73 -8.11
C GLY A 76 18.05 -12.57 -6.86
N GLU A 77 17.79 -11.93 -5.72
CA GLU A 77 17.44 -12.62 -4.48
C GLU A 77 15.92 -12.70 -4.28
N GLU A 78 15.46 -13.77 -3.65
CA GLU A 78 14.08 -13.94 -3.18
C GLU A 78 14.05 -14.01 -1.65
N VAL A 79 12.88 -13.74 -1.08
CA VAL A 79 12.62 -14.03 0.33
C VAL A 79 12.78 -15.55 0.59
N ASN A 80 13.35 -15.95 1.75
CA ASN A 80 13.69 -17.35 2.01
C ASN A 80 12.48 -18.28 1.93
N MET A 81 11.33 -17.82 2.45
CA MET A 81 10.07 -18.54 2.37
C MET A 81 8.95 -17.61 1.93
N LYS A 82 8.14 -18.04 0.96
CA LYS A 82 6.96 -17.27 0.52
C LYS A 82 5.74 -18.12 0.25
N ILE A 83 4.59 -17.54 0.55
CA ILE A 83 3.30 -17.97 0.03
C ILE A 83 2.70 -16.79 -0.73
N VAL A 84 2.27 -17.05 -1.95
CA VAL A 84 1.59 -16.09 -2.82
C VAL A 84 0.17 -16.60 -3.03
N GLU A 85 -0.82 -15.72 -2.94
CA GLU A 85 -2.20 -16.07 -3.16
C GLU A 85 -2.44 -16.53 -4.61
N PRO A 86 -3.45 -17.36 -4.89
CA PRO A 86 -3.87 -17.63 -6.26
C PRO A 86 -4.54 -16.40 -6.91
N LEU A 87 -4.65 -16.39 -8.24
CA LEU A 87 -5.28 -15.29 -8.99
C LEU A 87 -6.72 -15.00 -8.54
N LEU A 88 -7.50 -16.04 -8.26
CA LEU A 88 -8.84 -15.93 -7.70
C LEU A 88 -8.77 -16.35 -6.23
N PHE A 89 -8.78 -15.36 -5.34
CA PHE A 89 -8.60 -15.58 -3.92
C PHE A 89 -9.70 -14.93 -3.09
N ASN A 90 -10.22 -15.68 -2.12
CA ASN A 90 -11.21 -15.17 -1.17
C ASN A 90 -10.49 -14.64 0.09
N TYR A 91 -10.25 -13.34 0.12
CA TYR A 91 -9.59 -12.68 1.24
C TYR A 91 -10.38 -12.74 2.55
N SER A 92 -11.67 -13.04 2.53
CA SER A 92 -12.53 -13.06 3.72
C SER A 92 -12.57 -14.41 4.46
N ASN A 93 -11.86 -15.44 3.97
CA ASN A 93 -11.92 -16.80 4.52
C ASN A 93 -11.14 -16.94 5.84
N GLU A 94 -11.85 -16.98 6.98
CA GLU A 94 -11.26 -17.10 8.32
C GLU A 94 -10.45 -18.40 8.53
N ASP A 95 -10.84 -19.52 7.90
CA ASP A 95 -10.10 -20.78 8.00
C ASP A 95 -8.72 -20.67 7.35
N ASN A 96 -8.64 -20.00 6.20
CA ASN A 96 -7.36 -19.72 5.56
C ASN A 96 -6.51 -18.77 6.40
N TRP A 97 -7.13 -17.78 7.08
CA TRP A 97 -6.37 -16.88 7.96
C TRP A 97 -5.71 -17.64 9.12
N ARG A 98 -6.44 -18.57 9.72
CA ARG A 98 -5.92 -19.44 10.78
C ARG A 98 -4.80 -20.33 10.26
N GLN A 99 -4.97 -20.93 9.08
CA GLN A 99 -3.92 -21.74 8.43
C GLN A 99 -2.64 -20.93 8.19
N ASN A 100 -2.74 -19.68 7.70
CA ASN A 100 -1.57 -18.84 7.47
C ASN A 100 -0.87 -18.44 8.77
N ILE A 101 -1.61 -18.21 9.85
CA ILE A 101 -1.05 -17.98 11.19
C ILE A 101 -0.32 -19.23 11.67
N ASP A 102 -0.91 -20.40 11.50
CA ASP A 102 -0.31 -21.68 11.88
C ASP A 102 0.98 -21.93 11.11
N THR A 103 0.98 -21.67 9.80
CA THR A 103 2.19 -21.73 8.97
C THR A 103 3.23 -20.71 9.42
N ALA A 104 2.85 -19.49 9.81
CA ALA A 104 3.80 -18.52 10.34
C ALA A 104 4.44 -19.02 11.65
N MET A 105 3.67 -19.65 12.54
CA MET A 105 4.23 -20.24 13.77
C MET A 105 5.16 -21.41 13.46
N GLU A 106 4.80 -22.28 12.51
CA GLU A 106 5.67 -23.35 12.03
C GLU A 106 6.98 -22.79 11.46
N TRP A 107 6.91 -21.74 10.65
CA TRP A 107 8.10 -21.10 10.09
C TRP A 107 9.03 -20.52 11.17
N PHE A 108 8.48 -19.89 12.21
CA PHE A 108 9.26 -19.41 13.35
C PHE A 108 9.89 -20.54 14.17
N THR A 109 9.19 -21.67 14.35
CA THR A 109 9.59 -22.72 15.31
C THR A 109 10.37 -23.87 14.68
N VAL A 110 10.06 -24.23 13.44
CA VAL A 110 10.64 -25.37 12.72
C VAL A 110 11.64 -24.91 11.67
N ASN A 111 11.28 -23.91 10.87
CA ASN A 111 12.16 -23.39 9.82
C ASN A 111 13.16 -22.35 10.34
N ASP A 112 13.00 -21.94 11.61
CA ASP A 112 13.91 -21.03 12.32
C ASP A 112 14.07 -19.71 11.54
N LEU A 113 12.92 -19.11 11.23
CA LEU A 113 12.81 -17.75 10.69
C LEU A 113 12.87 -16.71 11.82
N ASP A 114 13.38 -15.52 11.49
CA ASP A 114 13.53 -14.38 12.40
C ASP A 114 12.48 -13.29 12.14
N PHE A 115 11.97 -13.21 10.90
CA PHE A 115 10.98 -12.22 10.48
C PHE A 115 9.96 -12.81 9.52
N ILE A 116 8.68 -12.51 9.73
CA ILE A 116 7.60 -12.87 8.79
C ILE A 116 6.71 -11.65 8.56
N ALA A 117 6.53 -11.28 7.30
CA ALA A 117 5.50 -10.33 6.87
C ALA A 117 4.24 -11.09 6.45
N LEU A 118 3.15 -10.92 7.20
CA LEU A 118 1.85 -11.58 6.97
C LEU A 118 0.80 -10.55 6.55
N TYR A 119 0.16 -10.75 5.41
CA TYR A 119 -0.86 -9.85 4.86
C TYR A 119 -2.26 -10.48 4.85
N PHE A 120 -3.26 -9.66 5.17
CA PHE A 120 -4.68 -9.96 5.01
C PHE A 120 -5.33 -8.87 4.15
N GLY A 121 -6.14 -9.26 3.16
CA GLY A 121 -6.83 -8.32 2.25
C GLY A 121 -8.15 -7.77 2.78
N GLU A 122 -8.43 -7.95 4.08
CA GLU A 122 -9.60 -7.41 4.77
C GLU A 122 -9.15 -6.48 5.91
N PRO A 123 -9.93 -5.45 6.25
CA PRO A 123 -11.31 -5.18 5.81
C PRO A 123 -11.43 -4.40 4.49
N ASP A 124 -10.35 -4.25 3.73
CA ASP A 124 -10.31 -3.47 2.48
C ASP A 124 -11.36 -3.94 1.45
N SER A 125 -11.35 -5.22 1.09
CA SER A 125 -12.30 -5.82 0.14
C SER A 125 -13.76 -5.60 0.56
N THR A 126 -14.09 -5.84 1.83
CA THR A 126 -15.44 -5.59 2.37
C THR A 126 -15.78 -4.10 2.38
N GLY A 127 -14.81 -3.24 2.71
CA GLY A 127 -14.94 -1.79 2.72
C GLY A 127 -15.22 -1.22 1.34
N HIS A 128 -14.51 -1.67 0.30
CA HIS A 128 -14.79 -1.30 -1.08
C HIS A 128 -16.21 -1.69 -1.51
N LYS A 129 -16.59 -2.95 -1.24
CA LYS A 129 -17.86 -3.50 -1.71
C LYS A 129 -19.07 -2.84 -1.03
N TYR A 130 -19.07 -2.73 0.29
CA TYR A 130 -20.24 -2.30 1.07
C TYR A 130 -20.13 -0.90 1.67
N GLY A 131 -18.94 -0.30 1.65
CA GLY A 131 -18.66 1.01 2.23
C GLY A 131 -18.10 0.92 3.65
N PRO A 132 -17.27 1.90 4.07
CA PRO A 132 -16.65 1.89 5.39
C PRO A 132 -17.67 2.03 6.52
N GLU A 133 -18.85 2.61 6.33
CA GLU A 133 -19.85 2.73 7.42
C GLU A 133 -20.81 1.55 7.53
N SER A 134 -20.60 0.51 6.73
CA SER A 134 -21.53 -0.61 6.61
C SER A 134 -21.49 -1.59 7.82
N PRO A 135 -22.61 -2.27 8.13
CA PRO A 135 -22.60 -3.37 9.10
C PRO A 135 -21.71 -4.55 8.65
N GLN A 136 -21.55 -4.77 7.35
CA GLN A 136 -20.66 -5.79 6.78
C GLN A 136 -19.21 -5.52 7.16
N ARG A 137 -18.74 -4.27 7.00
CA ARG A 137 -17.39 -3.87 7.42
C ARG A 137 -17.22 -4.04 8.92
N ARG A 138 -18.20 -3.68 9.74
CA ARG A 138 -18.16 -3.93 11.20
C ARG A 138 -18.04 -5.42 11.54
N ALA A 139 -18.78 -6.29 10.86
CA ALA A 139 -18.67 -7.74 11.04
C ALA A 139 -17.28 -8.26 10.62
N MET A 140 -16.71 -7.72 9.54
CA MET A 140 -15.36 -8.06 9.10
C MET A 140 -14.29 -7.61 10.11
N VAL A 141 -14.44 -6.42 10.69
CA VAL A 141 -13.54 -5.96 11.77
C VAL A 141 -13.66 -6.85 13.01
N ALA A 142 -14.85 -7.33 13.35
CA ALA A 142 -15.01 -8.32 14.43
C ALA A 142 -14.33 -9.66 14.10
N GLN A 143 -14.22 -10.04 12.82
CA GLN A 143 -13.43 -11.18 12.39
C GLN A 143 -11.93 -10.91 12.55
N VAL A 144 -11.43 -9.75 12.11
CA VAL A 144 -10.04 -9.33 12.33
C VAL A 144 -9.67 -9.37 13.81
N ASP A 145 -10.53 -8.88 14.70
CA ASP A 145 -10.30 -8.91 16.15
C ASP A 145 -10.18 -10.35 16.70
N ARG A 146 -11.06 -11.27 16.28
CA ARG A 146 -10.92 -12.70 16.62
C ARG A 146 -9.60 -13.29 16.12
N THR A 147 -9.15 -12.86 14.95
CA THR A 147 -7.87 -13.30 14.36
C THR A 147 -6.66 -12.75 15.11
N VAL A 148 -6.72 -11.51 15.61
CA VAL A 148 -5.71 -10.97 16.54
C VAL A 148 -5.63 -11.82 17.81
N GLY A 149 -6.78 -12.18 18.39
CA GLY A 149 -6.84 -13.09 19.53
C GLY A 149 -6.20 -14.45 19.22
N TYR A 150 -6.56 -15.05 18.08
CA TYR A 150 -5.99 -16.33 17.65
C TYR A 150 -4.48 -16.26 17.44
N LEU A 151 -3.99 -15.22 16.75
CA LEU A 151 -2.55 -15.01 16.54
C LEU A 151 -1.79 -14.94 17.86
N ARG A 152 -2.31 -14.19 18.85
CA ARG A 152 -1.67 -14.11 20.18
C ARG A 152 -1.69 -15.45 20.91
N SER A 153 -2.80 -16.18 20.87
CA SER A 153 -2.86 -17.53 21.45
C SER A 153 -1.83 -18.46 20.81
N ARG A 154 -1.70 -18.45 19.49
CA ARG A 154 -0.74 -19.30 18.77
C ARG A 154 0.72 -18.94 19.06
N ILE A 155 1.04 -17.66 19.26
CA ILE A 155 2.36 -17.20 19.71
C ILE A 155 2.68 -17.78 21.10
N ALA A 156 1.72 -17.71 22.04
CA ALA A 156 1.90 -18.24 23.39
C ALA A 156 2.04 -19.78 23.40
N GLU A 157 1.16 -20.48 22.68
CA GLU A 157 1.17 -21.95 22.56
C GLU A 157 2.46 -22.48 21.91
N SER A 158 3.07 -21.68 21.03
CA SER A 158 4.34 -22.00 20.37
C SER A 158 5.57 -21.63 21.22
N GLY A 159 5.37 -21.12 22.44
CA GLY A 159 6.46 -20.71 23.34
C GLY A 159 7.24 -19.48 22.86
N LEU A 160 6.67 -18.70 21.94
CA LEU A 160 7.35 -17.56 21.31
C LEU A 160 7.16 -16.24 22.06
N GLU A 161 6.19 -16.15 22.97
CA GLU A 161 5.85 -14.91 23.69
C GLU A 161 7.04 -14.17 24.33
N PRO A 162 8.04 -14.85 24.96
CA PRO A 162 9.18 -14.15 25.56
C PRO A 162 10.21 -13.61 24.55
N ARG A 163 10.13 -14.01 23.27
CA ARG A 163 11.16 -13.75 22.26
C ARG A 163 10.66 -13.21 20.93
N LEU A 164 9.35 -13.06 20.75
CA LEU A 164 8.73 -12.57 19.52
C LEU A 164 8.05 -11.22 19.76
N ASN A 165 8.40 -10.24 18.96
CA ASN A 165 7.71 -8.97 18.87
C ASN A 165 6.65 -9.03 17.77
N LEU A 166 5.42 -8.62 18.08
CA LEU A 166 4.29 -8.56 17.16
C LEU A 166 3.94 -7.10 16.86
N VAL A 167 3.92 -6.75 15.58
CA VAL A 167 3.39 -5.48 15.07
C VAL A 167 2.16 -5.76 14.21
N ILE A 168 1.05 -5.09 14.51
CA ILE A 168 -0.20 -5.11 13.73
C ILE A 168 -0.43 -3.70 13.21
N THR A 169 -0.42 -3.53 11.90
CA THR A 169 -0.63 -2.26 11.21
C THR A 169 -1.38 -2.48 9.91
N SER A 170 -1.68 -1.40 9.20
CA SER A 170 -2.28 -1.41 7.87
C SER A 170 -1.67 -0.27 7.05
N ASP A 171 -1.95 -0.26 5.76
CA ASP A 171 -1.42 0.63 4.75
C ASP A 171 -2.24 1.92 4.57
N HIS A 172 -3.55 1.90 4.79
CA HIS A 172 -4.42 3.09 4.71
C HIS A 172 -5.77 2.89 5.40
N GLY A 173 -6.56 3.97 5.45
CA GLY A 173 -7.98 3.94 5.78
C GLY A 173 -8.88 3.75 4.54
N MET A 174 -10.15 4.19 4.64
CA MET A 174 -11.18 4.05 3.61
C MET A 174 -12.24 5.15 3.77
N ASP A 175 -12.71 5.73 2.68
CA ASP A 175 -13.80 6.71 2.67
C ASP A 175 -14.99 6.25 1.82
N THR A 176 -16.19 6.79 2.09
CA THR A 176 -17.40 6.48 1.32
C THR A 176 -17.40 7.27 0.01
N VAL A 177 -17.67 6.58 -1.11
CA VAL A 177 -17.75 7.23 -2.43
C VAL A 177 -19.08 7.95 -2.61
N ILE A 178 -19.00 9.25 -2.91
CA ILE A 178 -20.12 10.11 -3.24
C ILE A 178 -20.50 9.87 -4.71
N LYS A 179 -21.80 9.61 -4.96
CA LYS A 179 -22.34 9.27 -6.29
C LYS A 179 -23.12 10.41 -6.95
N SER A 180 -23.02 11.61 -6.40
CA SER A 180 -23.56 12.86 -6.94
C SER A 180 -22.41 13.77 -7.36
N ASP A 181 -22.60 14.59 -8.41
CA ASP A 181 -21.57 15.52 -8.91
C ASP A 181 -20.23 14.81 -9.23
N GLU A 182 -20.33 13.66 -9.90
CA GLU A 182 -19.19 12.80 -10.21
C GLU A 182 -18.24 13.46 -11.23
N ILE A 183 -16.94 13.19 -11.09
CA ILE A 183 -15.91 13.71 -11.99
C ILE A 183 -15.86 12.86 -13.26
N HIS A 184 -16.29 13.42 -14.40
CA HIS A 184 -16.26 12.76 -15.70
C HIS A 184 -15.40 13.52 -16.71
N LEU A 185 -14.20 13.01 -17.00
CA LEU A 185 -13.28 13.69 -17.93
C LEU A 185 -13.81 13.74 -19.36
N ARG A 186 -14.54 12.69 -19.80
CA ARG A 186 -15.10 12.62 -21.17
C ARG A 186 -16.00 13.79 -21.56
N VAL A 187 -16.70 14.39 -20.60
CA VAL A 187 -17.68 15.46 -20.87
C VAL A 187 -17.13 16.86 -20.61
N VAL A 188 -15.85 16.97 -20.23
CA VAL A 188 -15.19 18.26 -20.04
C VAL A 188 -15.11 18.97 -21.39
N GLU A 189 -15.64 20.19 -21.44
CA GLU A 189 -15.61 21.01 -22.64
C GLU A 189 -14.17 21.27 -23.09
N ASN A 190 -13.91 21.17 -24.39
CA ASN A 190 -12.58 21.33 -25.00
C ASN A 190 -11.53 20.27 -24.59
N PHE A 191 -11.91 19.22 -23.87
CA PHE A 191 -11.05 18.07 -23.63
C PHE A 191 -11.30 16.97 -24.67
N THR A 192 -10.24 16.34 -25.16
CA THR A 192 -10.36 15.14 -25.98
C THR A 192 -9.31 14.11 -25.62
N PHE A 193 -9.76 12.87 -25.47
CA PHE A 193 -8.88 11.73 -25.29
C PHE A 193 -8.00 11.44 -26.53
N SER A 194 -8.29 12.04 -27.68
CA SER A 194 -7.43 11.96 -28.87
C SER A 194 -6.10 12.68 -28.68
N ASP A 195 -6.00 13.61 -27.72
CA ASP A 195 -4.78 14.33 -27.37
C ASP A 195 -3.92 13.58 -26.34
N ILE A 196 -4.37 12.40 -25.88
CA ILE A 196 -3.69 11.58 -24.87
C ILE A 196 -2.95 10.41 -25.54
N GLN A 197 -1.67 10.23 -25.20
CA GLN A 197 -0.85 9.08 -25.61
C GLN A 197 -1.01 7.92 -24.63
N PHE A 198 -0.99 8.21 -23.32
CA PHE A 198 -1.16 7.22 -22.27
C PHE A 198 -2.07 7.77 -21.17
N GLU A 199 -2.95 6.90 -20.66
CA GLU A 199 -3.86 7.19 -19.55
C GLU A 199 -3.90 6.05 -18.54
N LEU A 200 -3.79 6.41 -17.26
CA LEU A 200 -4.15 5.59 -16.12
C LEU A 200 -5.19 6.40 -15.33
N LEU A 201 -6.46 6.12 -15.62
CA LEU A 201 -7.65 6.68 -14.99
C LEU A 201 -8.53 5.51 -14.54
N ASP A 202 -9.72 5.80 -14.03
CA ASP A 202 -10.70 4.78 -13.65
C ASP A 202 -10.18 3.85 -12.53
N TYR A 203 -9.29 4.38 -11.68
CA TYR A 203 -8.64 3.67 -10.56
C TYR A 203 -8.66 4.53 -9.30
N GLY A 204 -9.85 4.71 -8.74
CA GLY A 204 -10.11 5.51 -7.55
C GLY A 204 -9.95 7.01 -7.81
N PRO A 205 -9.42 7.76 -6.82
CA PRO A 205 -9.33 9.22 -6.89
C PRO A 205 -8.09 9.74 -7.61
N ASN A 206 -7.20 8.87 -8.10
CA ASN A 206 -5.93 9.24 -8.71
C ASN A 206 -5.92 9.02 -10.23
N GLY A 207 -5.16 9.85 -10.94
CA GLY A 207 -4.98 9.73 -12.39
C GLY A 207 -3.58 10.10 -12.86
N LEU A 208 -3.09 9.42 -13.89
CA LEU A 208 -1.83 9.70 -14.57
C LEU A 208 -2.07 9.86 -16.07
N LEU A 209 -1.59 10.95 -16.65
CA LEU A 209 -1.76 11.25 -18.08
C LEU A 209 -0.43 11.61 -18.74
N VAL A 210 -0.21 11.05 -19.93
CA VAL A 210 0.80 11.50 -20.88
C VAL A 210 0.08 12.07 -22.10
N PRO A 211 -0.02 13.40 -22.22
CA PRO A 211 -0.46 14.05 -23.44
C PRO A 211 0.49 13.74 -24.62
N LYS A 212 -0.03 13.75 -25.84
CA LYS A 212 0.78 13.69 -27.06
C LYS A 212 1.70 14.91 -27.16
N GLU A 213 2.74 14.78 -27.98
CA GLU A 213 3.69 15.86 -28.24
C GLU A 213 2.96 17.18 -28.62
N GLY A 214 3.38 18.29 -28.00
CA GLY A 214 2.76 19.61 -28.20
C GLY A 214 1.40 19.82 -27.52
N LYS A 215 0.80 18.81 -26.87
CA LYS A 215 -0.55 18.91 -26.27
C LYS A 215 -0.56 19.15 -24.76
N LEU A 216 0.58 19.07 -24.08
CA LEU A 216 0.68 19.19 -22.62
C LEU A 216 -0.02 20.43 -22.05
N GLU A 217 0.32 21.62 -22.55
CA GLU A 217 -0.25 22.88 -22.06
C GLU A 217 -1.75 23.00 -22.32
N HIS A 218 -2.21 22.51 -23.46
CA HIS A 218 -3.63 22.49 -23.80
C HIS A 218 -4.41 21.60 -22.83
N VAL A 219 -4.00 20.34 -22.68
CA VAL A 219 -4.64 19.37 -21.79
C VAL A 219 -4.64 19.87 -20.34
N TYR A 220 -3.50 20.38 -19.86
CA TYR A 220 -3.38 20.94 -18.52
C TYR A 220 -4.38 22.09 -18.28
N ARG A 221 -4.41 23.09 -19.17
CA ARG A 221 -5.29 24.25 -19.02
C ARG A 221 -6.77 23.88 -19.03
N VAL A 222 -7.15 22.93 -19.88
CA VAL A 222 -8.54 22.47 -19.96
C VAL A 222 -8.94 21.72 -18.68
N LEU A 223 -8.08 20.85 -18.17
CA LEU A 223 -8.42 20.00 -17.02
C LEU A 223 -8.26 20.70 -15.66
N LYS A 224 -7.35 21.68 -15.52
CA LYS A 224 -6.99 22.30 -14.23
C LYS A 224 -8.17 22.79 -13.40
N ASN A 225 -9.20 23.32 -14.05
CA ASN A 225 -10.40 23.84 -13.41
C ASN A 225 -11.67 23.16 -13.95
N ALA A 226 -11.53 21.94 -14.51
CA ALA A 226 -12.65 21.23 -15.13
C ALA A 226 -13.70 20.78 -14.11
N HIS A 227 -13.31 20.59 -12.86
CA HIS A 227 -14.20 20.25 -11.76
C HIS A 227 -13.66 20.83 -10.45
N PRO A 228 -14.49 21.40 -9.56
CA PRO A 228 -14.03 21.99 -8.30
C PRO A 228 -13.42 20.98 -7.32
N LYS A 229 -13.66 19.69 -7.56
CA LYS A 229 -13.16 18.54 -6.76
C LYS A 229 -12.03 17.77 -7.42
N LEU A 230 -11.54 18.24 -8.58
CA LEU A 230 -10.42 17.64 -9.30
C LEU A 230 -9.22 18.57 -9.24
N HIS A 231 -8.10 18.04 -8.77
CA HIS A 231 -6.84 18.76 -8.74
C HIS A 231 -5.89 18.19 -9.79
N VAL A 232 -5.47 19.02 -10.74
CA VAL A 232 -4.59 18.62 -11.83
C VAL A 232 -3.29 19.39 -11.75
N TYR A 233 -2.18 18.68 -11.70
CA TYR A 233 -0.85 19.26 -11.61
C TYR A 233 0.02 18.79 -12.77
N LYS A 234 0.87 19.70 -13.25
CA LYS A 234 2.11 19.27 -13.88
C LYS A 234 2.96 18.61 -12.81
N LYS A 235 3.72 17.59 -13.20
CA LYS A 235 4.61 16.85 -12.30
C LYS A 235 5.44 17.75 -11.38
N GLU A 236 5.96 18.85 -11.94
CA GLU A 236 6.93 19.70 -11.24
C GLU A 236 6.26 20.70 -10.28
N GLU A 237 4.94 20.82 -10.39
CA GLU A 237 4.09 21.68 -9.56
C GLU A 237 3.39 20.88 -8.45
N PHE A 238 3.53 19.55 -8.43
CA PHE A 238 2.84 18.71 -7.46
C PHE A 238 3.31 19.01 -6.03
N PRO A 239 2.41 19.07 -5.02
CA PRO A 239 2.80 19.41 -3.66
C PRO A 239 3.83 18.44 -3.10
N LYS A 240 5.00 18.98 -2.71
CA LYS A 240 6.13 18.17 -2.20
C LYS A 240 5.82 17.39 -0.93
N ARG A 241 4.84 17.83 -0.12
CA ARG A 241 4.43 17.13 1.11
C ARG A 241 3.93 15.70 0.88
N PHE A 242 3.48 15.39 -0.34
CA PHE A 242 3.04 14.03 -0.68
C PHE A 242 4.18 13.05 -0.90
N HIS A 243 5.41 13.53 -1.12
CA HIS A 243 6.57 12.69 -1.43
C HIS A 243 6.28 11.62 -2.50
N TYR A 244 5.62 12.03 -3.59
CA TYR A 244 5.08 11.14 -4.61
C TYR A 244 5.58 11.43 -6.04
N ALA A 245 5.60 12.70 -6.44
CA ALA A 245 5.77 13.05 -7.86
C ALA A 245 7.22 12.99 -8.36
N ASN A 246 8.22 13.07 -7.50
CA ASN A 246 9.63 13.12 -7.91
C ASN A 246 10.21 11.74 -8.24
N ASN A 247 9.56 11.02 -9.15
CA ASN A 247 10.03 9.72 -9.64
C ASN A 247 9.89 9.63 -11.17
N SER A 248 10.83 8.97 -11.84
CA SER A 248 10.83 8.86 -13.32
C SER A 248 9.60 8.16 -13.90
N ARG A 249 8.91 7.32 -13.12
CA ARG A 249 7.68 6.61 -13.53
C ARG A 249 6.44 7.50 -13.51
N ILE A 250 6.48 8.61 -12.78
CA ILE A 250 5.38 9.56 -12.71
C ILE A 250 5.29 10.35 -14.00
N THR A 251 4.07 10.43 -14.54
CA THR A 251 3.74 11.07 -15.83
C THR A 251 3.76 12.60 -15.75
N PRO A 252 3.84 13.30 -16.91
CA PRO A 252 3.88 14.78 -16.92
C PRO A 252 2.65 15.45 -16.31
N LEU A 253 1.47 14.82 -16.40
CA LEU A 253 0.26 15.25 -15.71
C LEU A 253 -0.21 14.18 -14.74
N LEU A 254 -0.64 14.64 -13.58
CA LEU A 254 -1.12 13.82 -12.49
C LEU A 254 -2.29 14.51 -11.80
N LEU A 255 -3.24 13.69 -11.38
CA LEU A 255 -4.55 14.10 -10.92
C LEU A 255 -4.83 13.42 -9.59
N TYR A 256 -5.41 14.16 -8.66
CA TYR A 256 -6.13 13.57 -7.54
C TYR A 256 -7.43 14.33 -7.32
N SER A 257 -8.36 13.75 -6.56
CA SER A 257 -9.66 14.36 -6.26
C SER A 257 -9.91 14.46 -4.77
N ASP A 258 -10.82 15.35 -4.39
CA ASP A 258 -11.25 15.51 -2.99
C ASP A 258 -11.84 14.19 -2.44
N PRO A 259 -11.78 13.99 -1.11
CA PRO A 259 -12.41 12.85 -0.43
C PRO A 259 -13.81 12.50 -0.92
N GLY A 260 -14.03 11.21 -1.15
CA GLY A 260 -15.29 10.66 -1.62
C GLY A 260 -15.53 10.75 -3.12
N TYR A 261 -14.72 11.46 -3.91
CA TYR A 261 -14.87 11.53 -5.37
C TYR A 261 -13.87 10.62 -6.08
N VAL A 262 -14.32 9.88 -7.10
CA VAL A 262 -13.42 9.10 -7.98
C VAL A 262 -13.36 9.73 -9.36
N ILE A 263 -12.27 9.48 -10.10
CA ILE A 263 -12.06 10.06 -11.43
C ILE A 263 -12.53 9.07 -12.50
N HIS A 264 -13.61 9.40 -13.21
CA HIS A 264 -14.06 8.62 -14.36
C HIS A 264 -13.46 9.18 -15.66
N GLY A 265 -12.80 8.32 -16.42
CA GLY A 265 -12.16 8.64 -17.68
C GLY A 265 -13.14 8.65 -18.85
N ARG A 266 -13.08 7.60 -19.67
CA ARG A 266 -13.90 7.49 -20.90
C ARG A 266 -15.33 7.01 -20.65
N TYR A 267 -15.50 6.18 -19.63
CA TYR A 267 -16.76 5.57 -19.25
C TYR A 267 -16.79 5.41 -17.73
N LYS A 268 -17.98 5.45 -17.14
CA LYS A 268 -18.14 5.10 -15.73
C LYS A 268 -18.04 3.59 -15.57
N VAL A 269 -16.94 3.13 -14.98
CA VAL A 269 -16.68 1.70 -14.73
C VAL A 269 -16.42 1.39 -13.25
N GLN A 270 -16.47 2.40 -12.39
CA GLN A 270 -16.21 2.28 -10.96
C GLN A 270 -17.51 2.32 -10.16
N PHE A 271 -17.74 1.28 -9.36
CA PHE A 271 -19.01 1.08 -8.63
C PHE A 271 -18.82 0.78 -7.13
N ASN A 272 -17.60 0.84 -6.62
CA ASN A 272 -17.33 0.65 -5.21
C ASN A 272 -18.12 1.64 -4.36
N THR A 273 -18.52 1.19 -3.16
CA THR A 273 -19.19 2.03 -2.16
C THR A 273 -18.16 2.74 -1.28
N GLY A 274 -17.02 2.10 -1.02
CA GLY A 274 -15.85 2.69 -0.36
C GLY A 274 -14.65 2.79 -1.29
N GLU A 275 -13.82 3.80 -1.14
CA GLU A 275 -12.56 3.92 -1.87
C GLU A 275 -11.46 4.52 -0.98
N HIS A 276 -10.22 4.35 -1.40
CA HIS A 276 -9.04 4.90 -0.73
C HIS A 276 -8.10 5.57 -1.76
N GLY A 277 -6.98 6.12 -1.28
CA GLY A 277 -5.99 6.80 -2.12
C GLY A 277 -6.22 8.31 -2.25
N PHE A 278 -7.07 8.88 -1.41
CA PHE A 278 -7.22 10.33 -1.23
C PHE A 278 -5.99 10.93 -0.54
N ASP A 279 -6.07 12.21 -0.19
CA ASP A 279 -5.02 12.90 0.53
C ASP A 279 -4.65 12.15 1.83
N ASN A 280 -3.36 11.98 2.07
CA ASN A 280 -2.88 11.33 3.29
C ASN A 280 -3.11 12.20 4.54
N GLU A 281 -3.42 13.50 4.39
CA GLU A 281 -3.83 14.36 5.50
C GLU A 281 -5.26 14.09 5.97
N ASP A 282 -6.13 13.52 5.13
CA ASP A 282 -7.53 13.25 5.49
C ASP A 282 -7.66 12.19 6.57
N MET A 283 -8.56 12.44 7.54
CA MET A 283 -8.74 11.54 8.69
C MET A 283 -9.21 10.14 8.29
N ASN A 284 -10.01 10.03 7.23
CA ASN A 284 -10.49 8.74 6.75
C ASN A 284 -9.39 7.91 6.06
N MET A 285 -8.24 8.52 5.70
CA MET A 285 -7.08 7.81 5.14
C MET A 285 -6.07 7.37 6.20
N LYS A 286 -6.21 7.81 7.45
CA LYS A 286 -5.34 7.36 8.55
C LYS A 286 -5.57 5.88 8.84
N THR A 287 -4.54 5.23 9.37
CA THR A 287 -4.57 3.80 9.67
C THR A 287 -3.99 3.50 11.06
N ILE A 288 -4.04 2.24 11.46
CA ILE A 288 -3.65 1.79 12.80
C ILE A 288 -2.17 1.40 12.85
N PHE A 289 -1.58 1.58 14.03
CA PHE A 289 -0.33 0.92 14.42
C PHE A 289 -0.49 0.41 15.85
N ARG A 290 -0.22 -0.89 16.06
CA ARG A 290 -0.27 -1.56 17.35
C ARG A 290 0.95 -2.48 17.45
N ALA A 291 1.54 -2.56 18.63
CA ALA A 291 2.67 -3.45 18.85
C ALA A 291 2.63 -4.04 20.26
N VAL A 292 3.15 -5.25 20.41
CA VAL A 292 3.30 -5.96 21.68
C VAL A 292 4.45 -6.94 21.59
N GLY A 293 5.22 -7.11 22.67
CA GLY A 293 6.33 -8.05 22.71
C GLY A 293 7.33 -7.68 23.79
N PRO A 294 8.39 -8.50 23.96
CA PRO A 294 9.41 -8.28 24.99
C PRO A 294 10.16 -6.94 24.85
N ALA A 295 10.23 -6.37 23.64
CA ALA A 295 10.92 -5.12 23.37
C ALA A 295 10.02 -3.88 23.47
N PHE A 296 8.71 -4.01 23.65
CA PHE A 296 7.76 -2.89 23.63
C PHE A 296 7.27 -2.52 25.04
N LYS A 297 7.17 -1.22 25.32
CA LYS A 297 6.51 -0.70 26.52
C LYS A 297 5.02 -1.08 26.55
N GLN A 298 4.52 -1.35 27.74
CA GLN A 298 3.12 -1.71 27.97
C GLN A 298 2.28 -0.49 28.35
N GLY A 299 1.02 -0.47 27.88
CA GLY A 299 0.06 0.59 28.23
C GLY A 299 0.38 1.97 27.67
N LEU A 300 1.33 2.05 26.72
CA LEU A 300 1.75 3.31 26.11
C LEU A 300 0.86 3.66 24.91
N VAL A 301 0.42 4.91 24.87
CA VAL A 301 -0.15 5.55 23.68
C VAL A 301 0.80 6.67 23.28
N VAL A 302 1.13 6.75 22.00
CA VAL A 302 1.99 7.80 21.43
C VAL A 302 1.20 8.67 20.48
N GLU A 303 1.74 9.86 20.19
CA GLU A 303 1.22 10.73 19.15
C GLU A 303 1.30 10.09 17.75
N PRO A 304 0.46 10.53 16.78
CA PRO A 304 0.52 10.05 15.41
C PRO A 304 1.89 10.25 14.76
N PHE A 305 2.26 9.34 13.86
CA PHE A 305 3.49 9.39 13.09
C PHE A 305 3.28 8.79 11.70
N GLU A 306 4.17 9.09 10.76
CA GLU A 306 4.10 8.58 9.39
C GLU A 306 4.67 7.15 9.29
N SER A 307 4.04 6.31 8.47
CA SER A 307 4.42 4.89 8.31
C SER A 307 5.84 4.67 7.78
N VAL A 308 6.46 5.71 7.21
CA VAL A 308 7.87 5.72 6.77
C VAL A 308 8.85 5.40 7.90
N HIS A 309 8.49 5.68 9.16
CA HIS A 309 9.34 5.41 10.32
C HIS A 309 9.30 3.95 10.81
N VAL A 310 8.36 3.13 10.32
CA VAL A 310 8.18 1.75 10.79
C VAL A 310 9.37 0.86 10.39
N TYR A 311 9.94 1.03 9.20
CA TYR A 311 11.09 0.24 8.76
C TYR A 311 12.28 0.34 9.72
N ALA A 312 12.63 1.55 10.15
CA ALA A 312 13.73 1.77 11.09
C ALA A 312 13.47 1.10 12.45
N LEU A 313 12.23 1.09 12.92
CA LEU A 313 11.82 0.35 14.12
C LEU A 313 12.01 -1.16 13.93
N LEU A 314 11.58 -1.71 12.79
CA LEU A 314 11.72 -3.14 12.51
C LEU A 314 13.18 -3.56 12.41
N CYS A 315 14.05 -2.75 11.80
CA CYS A 315 15.50 -3.00 11.78
C CYS A 315 16.11 -2.99 13.19
N GLU A 316 15.72 -2.05 14.06
CA GLU A 316 16.16 -2.01 15.46
C GLU A 316 15.72 -3.28 16.22
N LEU A 317 14.47 -3.72 16.05
CA LEU A 317 13.95 -4.93 16.69
C LEU A 317 14.66 -6.21 16.22
N LEU A 318 15.12 -6.24 14.97
CA LEU A 318 15.88 -7.36 14.40
C LEU A 318 17.39 -7.26 14.67
N GLY A 319 17.87 -6.13 15.21
CA GLY A 319 19.30 -5.91 15.46
C GLY A 319 20.14 -5.82 14.17
N ILE A 320 19.56 -5.33 13.08
CA ILE A 320 20.22 -5.24 11.76
C ILE A 320 20.49 -3.79 11.36
N ALA A 321 21.53 -3.58 10.56
CA ALA A 321 21.79 -2.30 9.93
C ALA A 321 20.72 -2.01 8.86
N PRO A 322 20.01 -0.87 8.92
CA PRO A 322 19.02 -0.52 7.93
C PRO A 322 19.67 -0.04 6.62
N GLU A 323 18.99 -0.28 5.49
CA GLU A 323 19.30 0.37 4.21
C GLU A 323 19.02 1.89 4.28
N PRO A 324 19.55 2.73 3.37
CA PRO A 324 19.20 4.14 3.33
C PRO A 324 17.68 4.32 3.18
N HIS A 325 17.07 5.08 4.07
CA HIS A 325 15.63 5.26 4.18
C HIS A 325 15.27 6.71 4.56
N ASP A 326 14.00 7.07 4.39
CA ASP A 326 13.47 8.40 4.73
C ASP A 326 12.90 8.46 6.17
N GLY A 327 12.75 7.29 6.81
CA GLY A 327 12.29 7.16 8.19
C GLY A 327 13.29 7.63 9.25
N SER A 328 12.86 7.64 10.52
CA SER A 328 13.72 7.98 11.65
C SER A 328 13.32 7.16 12.87
N LEU A 329 14.26 6.36 13.39
CA LEU A 329 14.05 5.57 14.61
C LEU A 329 13.70 6.46 15.81
N LEU A 330 14.14 7.72 15.85
CA LEU A 330 13.85 8.62 16.97
C LEU A 330 12.36 8.83 17.21
N VAL A 331 11.54 8.72 16.16
CA VAL A 331 10.08 8.89 16.23
C VAL A 331 9.42 7.71 16.94
N THR A 332 9.93 6.49 16.73
CA THR A 332 9.33 5.24 17.22
C THR A 332 10.07 4.66 18.43
N ARG A 333 11.31 5.09 18.70
CA ARG A 333 12.13 4.68 19.86
C ARG A 333 11.42 4.81 21.21
N PRO A 334 10.56 5.83 21.47
CA PRO A 334 9.83 5.91 22.74
C PRO A 334 8.92 4.70 23.03
N MET A 335 8.56 3.91 22.01
CA MET A 335 7.75 2.69 22.13
C MET A 335 8.51 1.50 22.72
N LEU A 336 9.85 1.51 22.60
CA LEU A 336 10.74 0.45 23.09
C LEU A 336 11.01 0.57 24.58
#